data_AF-A0A0L9YAY5-F1
#
_entry.id   AF-A0A0L9YAY5-F1
#
_cell.length_a   1.000
_cell.length_b   1.000
_cell.length_c   1.000
_cell.angle_alpha   90.00
_cell.angle_beta   90.00
_cell.angle_gamma   90.00
#
_symmetry.space_group_name_H-M   'P 1'
#
loop_
_entity.id
_entity.type
_entity.pdbx_description
1 polymer ?
#
loop_
_entity_poly.entity_id
_entity_poly.type
_entity_poly.pdbx_seq_one_letter_code
_entity_poly.pdbx_strand_id
1 'polypeptide(L)'
;MKRKSILALLMATLISCSMFIGCGSNTSNEAKTDMKQAGENVKEDVKDLGNNVKDATKDVGETIKYTAINFKDDVVNAGHELKDAVDGSKKDYFKGTETDYMVENDYVRVYEYDDSNKLNEDIKRISTDGMTVEGANVDYTAKPYYYKKGNTLIVYEGNNPTYVNQFKETLGEPIR
;
A
#
# COMPACT_ATOMS: atom_id res chain seq x y z
N MET A 1 -47.62 4.57 4.97
CA MET A 1 -47.37 5.13 6.32
C MET A 1 -45.97 5.72 6.34
N LYS A 2 -45.86 7.04 6.51
CA LYS A 2 -44.59 7.78 6.53
C LYS A 2 -44.02 7.76 7.94
N ARG A 3 -42.75 7.35 8.11
CA ARG A 3 -42.01 7.60 9.35
C ARG A 3 -40.83 8.50 8.99
N LYS A 4 -41.01 9.79 9.30
CA LYS A 4 -39.96 10.80 9.26
C LYS A 4 -39.14 10.62 10.54
N SER A 5 -37.83 10.42 10.43
CA SER A 5 -36.94 10.46 11.59
C SER A 5 -36.12 11.74 11.51
N ILE A 6 -36.31 12.59 12.52
CA ILE A 6 -35.61 13.86 12.72
C ILE A 6 -34.36 13.50 13.51
N LEU A 7 -33.16 13.63 12.92
CA LEU A 7 -31.92 13.51 13.65
C LEU A 7 -31.37 14.90 13.91
N ALA A 8 -31.31 15.25 15.19
CA ALA A 8 -30.97 16.56 15.70
C ALA A 8 -29.47 16.85 15.57
N LEU A 9 -29.21 18.11 15.23
CA LEU A 9 -27.93 18.81 15.18
C LEU A 9 -27.30 18.91 16.58
N LEU A 10 -26.05 18.48 16.75
CA LEU A 10 -25.21 18.89 17.89
C LEU A 10 -23.81 19.27 17.39
N MET A 11 -23.62 20.59 17.26
CA MET A 11 -22.33 21.26 17.22
C MET A 11 -21.68 21.21 18.60
N ALA A 12 -20.41 20.80 18.69
CA ALA A 12 -19.54 21.12 19.81
C ALA A 12 -18.10 21.31 19.32
N THR A 13 -17.52 22.42 19.76
CA THR A 13 -16.31 23.11 19.30
C THR A 13 -15.03 22.69 20.03
N LEU A 14 -13.90 22.75 19.29
CA LEU A 14 -12.54 23.21 19.67
C LEU A 14 -11.95 22.87 21.05
N ILE A 15 -10.83 22.14 21.07
CA ILE A 15 -9.68 22.42 21.97
C ILE A 15 -8.35 22.15 21.24
N SER A 16 -7.59 23.23 21.04
CA SER A 16 -6.19 23.30 20.62
C SER A 16 -5.23 23.16 21.82
N CYS A 17 -4.06 22.51 21.67
CA CYS A 17 -2.88 22.81 22.51
C CYS A 17 -1.54 22.32 21.90
N SER A 18 -0.73 23.30 21.46
CA SER A 18 0.71 23.54 21.68
C SER A 18 1.76 22.41 21.61
N MET A 19 2.60 22.53 20.57
CA MET A 19 4.09 22.56 20.52
C MET A 19 4.92 22.05 21.73
N PHE A 20 5.90 21.19 21.42
CA PHE A 20 7.18 21.15 22.14
C PHE A 20 8.36 21.23 21.16
N ILE A 21 9.19 22.25 21.35
CA ILE A 21 10.55 22.41 20.84
C ILE A 21 11.49 21.67 21.81
N GLY A 22 12.39 20.84 21.29
CA GLY A 22 13.48 20.23 22.05
C GLY A 22 14.77 20.22 21.23
N CYS A 23 15.74 21.04 21.65
CA CYS A 23 17.03 21.31 21.03
C CYS A 23 18.17 20.64 21.84
N GLY A 24 19.28 20.33 21.18
CA GLY A 24 20.59 20.05 21.81
C GLY A 24 21.21 18.72 21.34
N SER A 25 22.45 18.63 20.86
CA SER A 25 23.58 19.56 20.91
C SER A 25 24.66 19.17 19.89
N ASN A 26 25.42 20.16 19.45
CA ASN A 26 26.55 20.07 18.53
C ASN A 26 27.74 19.29 19.13
N THR A 27 28.43 18.50 18.31
CA THR A 27 29.87 18.26 18.48
C THR A 27 30.51 18.18 17.09
N SER A 28 31.25 19.23 16.78
CA SER A 28 32.24 19.35 15.72
C SER A 28 33.53 18.62 16.14
N ASN A 29 34.10 17.80 15.25
CA ASN A 29 35.47 18.03 14.80
C ASN A 29 35.84 17.15 13.61
N GLU A 30 36.04 17.86 12.50
CA GLU A 30 36.93 17.60 11.38
C GLU A 30 38.19 16.79 11.75
N ALA A 31 38.50 15.77 10.95
CA ALA A 31 39.87 15.31 10.74
C ALA A 31 39.99 14.77 9.31
N LYS A 32 40.26 15.68 8.37
CA LYS A 32 40.85 15.38 7.05
C LYS A 32 42.36 15.61 7.16
N THR A 33 43.17 14.57 6.93
CA THR A 33 44.49 14.71 6.30
C THR A 33 45.03 13.35 5.84
N ASP A 34 44.98 13.14 4.53
CA ASP A 34 46.05 12.71 3.62
C ASP A 34 46.90 11.44 3.86
N MET A 35 46.65 10.46 2.96
CA MET A 35 47.54 10.08 1.84
C MET A 35 48.46 8.83 1.92
N LYS A 36 48.23 7.97 0.91
CA LYS A 36 49.14 7.07 0.15
C LYS A 36 49.49 5.64 0.63
N GLN A 37 48.86 4.68 -0.06
CA GLN A 37 49.46 3.72 -1.01
C GLN A 37 50.42 2.61 -0.49
N ALA A 38 49.87 1.40 -0.41
CA ALA A 38 50.48 0.10 -0.76
C ALA A 38 49.28 -0.87 -0.98
N GLY A 39 49.13 -1.69 -2.02
CA GLY A 39 50.08 -2.28 -2.94
C GLY A 39 49.88 -3.79 -2.95
N GLU A 40 48.99 -4.27 -3.84
CA GLU A 40 48.95 -5.61 -4.47
C GLU A 40 48.25 -6.82 -3.79
N ASN A 41 47.52 -7.54 -4.66
CA ASN A 41 47.19 -8.98 -4.66
C ASN A 41 46.05 -9.52 -3.77
N VAL A 42 44.81 -9.54 -4.29
CA VAL A 42 43.95 -10.75 -4.25
C VAL A 42 43.10 -10.77 -5.52
N LYS A 43 43.51 -11.57 -6.51
CA LYS A 43 42.78 -11.79 -7.76
C LYS A 43 42.60 -13.29 -7.96
N GLU A 44 42.07 -14.01 -6.98
CA GLU A 44 41.72 -15.43 -7.15
C GLU A 44 40.80 -15.92 -6.03
N ASP A 45 39.52 -15.50 -6.02
CA ASP A 45 38.47 -16.09 -5.16
C ASP A 45 37.05 -16.00 -5.76
N VAL A 46 36.92 -15.74 -7.07
CA VAL A 46 35.61 -15.57 -7.75
C VAL A 46 35.11 -16.87 -8.41
N LYS A 47 35.77 -18.01 -8.17
CA LYS A 47 35.38 -19.29 -8.80
C LYS A 47 34.55 -20.25 -7.93
N ASP A 48 34.29 -19.92 -6.67
CA ASP A 48 33.58 -20.82 -5.75
C ASP A 48 32.30 -20.23 -5.13
N LEU A 49 31.63 -19.32 -5.84
CA LEU A 49 30.30 -18.80 -5.46
C LEU A 49 29.15 -19.41 -6.30
N GLY A 50 29.42 -20.54 -6.97
CA GLY A 50 28.48 -21.18 -7.90
C GLY A 50 27.38 -22.02 -7.27
N ASN A 51 27.42 -22.29 -5.95
CA ASN A 51 26.49 -23.23 -5.31
C ASN A 51 25.73 -22.69 -4.07
N ASN A 52 25.81 -21.39 -3.76
CA ASN A 52 25.06 -20.79 -2.64
C ASN A 52 23.83 -19.95 -3.04
N VAL A 53 23.43 -19.95 -4.32
CA VAL A 53 22.27 -19.18 -4.80
C VAL A 53 20.92 -19.86 -4.51
N LYS A 54 20.90 -21.12 -4.03
CA LYS A 54 19.64 -21.85 -3.80
C LYS A 54 19.01 -21.69 -2.41
N ASP A 55 19.73 -21.16 -1.43
CA ASP A 55 19.21 -21.06 -0.04
C ASP A 55 19.10 -19.62 0.51
N ALA A 56 19.41 -18.59 -0.29
CA ALA A 56 19.28 -17.19 0.11
C ALA A 56 17.90 -16.56 -0.19
N THR A 57 16.95 -17.29 -0.79
CA THR A 57 15.61 -16.75 -1.14
C THR A 57 14.53 -17.09 -0.11
N LYS A 58 14.87 -17.81 0.97
CA LYS A 58 14.08 -17.81 2.21
C LYS A 58 14.44 -16.60 3.06
N ASP A 59 14.52 -15.42 2.44
CA ASP A 59 14.33 -14.18 3.16
C ASP A 59 12.81 -14.11 3.44
N VAL A 60 12.38 -14.97 4.37
CA VAL A 60 11.07 -14.99 5.02
C VAL A 60 11.07 -13.78 5.94
N GLY A 61 11.23 -12.59 5.35
CA GLY A 61 11.00 -11.33 6.02
C GLY A 61 9.52 -11.32 6.38
N GLU A 62 9.23 -11.23 7.66
CA GLU A 62 7.86 -11.05 8.15
C GLU A 62 7.20 -9.93 7.34
N THR A 63 6.34 -10.33 6.40
CA THR A 63 5.64 -9.35 5.58
C THR A 63 4.67 -8.64 6.51
N ILE A 64 4.80 -7.31 6.61
CA ILE A 64 3.89 -6.49 7.41
C ILE A 64 2.46 -6.79 6.95
N LYS A 65 1.64 -7.33 7.85
CA LYS A 65 0.24 -7.65 7.54
C LYS A 65 -0.58 -6.37 7.55
N TYR A 66 -1.33 -6.15 6.49
CA TYR A 66 -2.33 -5.11 6.38
C TYR A 66 -3.58 -5.72 5.79
N THR A 67 -4.65 -5.82 6.57
CA THR A 67 -5.84 -6.61 6.22
C THR A 67 -6.97 -5.75 5.68
N ALA A 68 -8.04 -6.38 5.16
CA ALA A 68 -9.27 -5.68 4.81
C ALA A 68 -9.89 -4.94 6.02
N ILE A 69 -9.71 -5.46 7.24
CA ILE A 69 -10.12 -4.78 8.47
C ILE A 69 -9.29 -3.50 8.68
N ASN A 70 -7.96 -3.55 8.49
CA ASN A 70 -7.12 -2.36 8.62
C ASN A 70 -7.49 -1.30 7.57
N PHE A 71 -7.79 -1.72 6.34
CA PHE A 71 -8.31 -0.82 5.31
C PHE A 71 -9.62 -0.16 5.73
N LYS A 72 -10.60 -0.95 6.20
CA LYS A 72 -11.88 -0.43 6.68
C LYS A 72 -11.71 0.57 7.82
N ASP A 73 -10.84 0.26 8.79
CA ASP A 73 -10.53 1.16 9.90
C ASP A 73 -9.88 2.46 9.41
N ASP A 74 -8.92 2.40 8.49
CA ASP A 74 -8.27 3.60 7.93
C ASP A 74 -9.29 4.51 7.22
N VAL A 75 -10.24 3.94 6.47
CA VAL A 75 -11.31 4.70 5.79
C VAL A 75 -12.29 5.33 6.78
N VAL A 76 -12.73 4.57 7.79
CA VAL A 76 -13.65 5.07 8.81
C VAL A 76 -13.00 6.14 9.68
N ASN A 77 -11.73 5.97 10.05
CA ASN A 77 -10.97 6.95 10.82
C ASN A 77 -10.73 8.25 10.04
N ALA A 78 -10.67 8.18 8.71
CA ALA A 78 -10.65 9.36 7.84
C ALA A 78 -12.02 10.05 7.70
N GLY A 79 -13.07 9.52 8.33
CA GLY A 79 -14.41 10.10 8.35
C GLY A 79 -15.32 9.67 7.19
N HIS A 80 -14.95 8.62 6.46
CA HIS A 80 -15.71 8.10 5.33
C HIS A 80 -16.52 6.85 5.70
N GLU A 81 -17.65 6.66 5.03
CA GLU A 81 -18.44 5.43 5.13
C GLU A 81 -17.92 4.39 4.13
N LEU A 82 -17.72 3.16 4.61
CA LEU A 82 -17.37 2.02 3.78
C LEU A 82 -18.44 0.93 3.92
N LYS A 83 -19.07 0.56 2.81
CA LYS A 83 -20.11 -0.48 2.76
C LYS A 83 -19.51 -1.76 2.21
N ASP A 84 -19.97 -2.90 2.69
CA ASP A 84 -19.60 -4.18 2.08
C ASP A 84 -20.29 -4.26 0.70
N ALA A 85 -19.57 -4.73 -0.32
CA ALA A 85 -20.15 -4.91 -1.65
C ALA A 85 -21.13 -6.10 -1.66
N VAL A 86 -22.08 -6.08 -2.60
CA VAL A 86 -23.07 -7.15 -2.75
C VAL A 86 -22.41 -8.39 -3.37
N ASP A 87 -22.73 -9.57 -2.85
CA ASP A 87 -22.26 -10.86 -3.37
C ASP A 87 -22.45 -10.97 -4.89
N GLY A 88 -21.38 -11.35 -5.61
CA GLY A 88 -21.35 -11.48 -7.07
C GLY A 88 -20.52 -10.42 -7.81
N SER A 89 -19.94 -9.44 -7.10
CA SER A 89 -19.00 -8.45 -7.67
C SER A 89 -17.56 -8.94 -7.81
N LYS A 90 -17.25 -10.11 -7.25
CA LYS A 90 -15.90 -10.68 -7.23
C LYS A 90 -15.40 -10.89 -8.64
N LYS A 91 -14.16 -10.47 -8.88
CA LYS A 91 -13.57 -10.54 -10.20
C LYS A 91 -12.44 -11.56 -10.29
N ASP A 92 -11.82 -11.93 -9.18
CA ASP A 92 -10.73 -12.91 -9.10
C ASP A 92 -9.56 -12.61 -10.08
N TYR A 93 -9.30 -11.32 -10.34
CA TYR A 93 -8.20 -10.90 -11.24
C TYR A 93 -6.81 -11.25 -10.68
N PHE A 94 -6.75 -11.41 -9.37
CA PHE A 94 -5.54 -11.61 -8.61
C PHE A 94 -5.65 -12.82 -7.68
N LYS A 95 -4.50 -13.36 -7.27
CA LYS A 95 -4.41 -14.58 -6.48
C LYS A 95 -4.68 -14.37 -4.99
N GLY A 96 -4.78 -13.11 -4.54
CA GLY A 96 -5.07 -12.76 -3.15
C GLY A 96 -6.52 -13.03 -2.77
N THR A 97 -6.80 -13.12 -1.46
CA THR A 97 -8.17 -13.25 -0.96
C THR A 97 -8.90 -11.91 -1.15
N GLU A 98 -9.88 -11.87 -2.06
CA GLU A 98 -10.64 -10.68 -2.42
C GLU A 98 -11.77 -10.39 -1.41
N THR A 99 -11.75 -9.18 -0.85
CA THR A 99 -12.84 -8.55 -0.10
C THR A 99 -13.22 -7.25 -0.77
N ASP A 100 -14.50 -7.11 -1.13
CA ASP A 100 -15.02 -5.97 -1.87
C ASP A 100 -15.82 -5.04 -0.98
N TYR A 101 -15.60 -3.75 -1.19
CA TYR A 101 -16.31 -2.66 -0.55
C TYR A 101 -16.82 -1.65 -1.56
N MET A 102 -17.73 -0.78 -1.11
CA MET A 102 -18.17 0.42 -1.80
C MET A 102 -17.87 1.65 -0.96
N VAL A 103 -17.20 2.63 -1.57
CA VAL A 103 -17.15 4.02 -1.11
C VAL A 103 -18.10 4.81 -2.01
N GLU A 104 -19.16 5.37 -1.42
CA GLU A 104 -20.29 5.92 -2.19
C GLU A 104 -20.84 4.92 -3.23
N ASN A 105 -20.51 5.10 -4.50
CA ASN A 105 -20.94 4.25 -5.62
C ASN A 105 -19.76 3.55 -6.32
N ASP A 106 -18.53 3.76 -5.85
CA ASP A 106 -17.31 3.25 -6.46
C ASP A 106 -16.82 2.00 -5.72
N TYR A 107 -16.31 1.02 -6.47
CA TYR A 107 -15.77 -0.20 -5.89
C TYR A 107 -14.37 0.02 -5.32
N VAL A 108 -14.13 -0.57 -4.16
CA VAL A 108 -12.78 -0.80 -3.65
C VAL A 108 -12.60 -2.28 -3.39
N ARG A 109 -11.62 -2.89 -4.05
CA ARG A 109 -11.31 -4.32 -3.92
C ARG A 109 -10.01 -4.48 -3.16
N VAL A 110 -10.03 -5.25 -2.08
CA VAL A 110 -8.89 -5.50 -1.20
C VAL A 110 -8.47 -6.95 -1.35
N TYR A 111 -7.24 -7.18 -1.80
CA TYR A 111 -6.68 -8.51 -2.03
C TYR A 111 -5.57 -8.78 -1.02
N GLU A 112 -5.82 -9.68 -0.08
CA GLU A 112 -4.87 -10.07 0.97
C GLU A 112 -4.04 -11.28 0.54
N TYR A 113 -2.71 -11.21 0.67
CA TYR A 113 -1.80 -12.28 0.26
C TYR A 113 -1.07 -12.90 1.44
N ASP A 114 -1.03 -14.22 1.50
CA ASP A 114 -0.16 -14.94 2.45
C ASP A 114 1.31 -14.95 2.01
N ASP A 115 1.57 -14.70 0.71
CA ASP A 115 2.89 -14.74 0.08
C ASP A 115 3.15 -13.44 -0.68
N SER A 116 4.12 -12.66 -0.19
CA SER A 116 4.51 -11.38 -0.79
C SER A 116 5.10 -11.53 -2.19
N ASN A 117 5.64 -12.70 -2.55
CA ASN A 117 6.13 -12.96 -3.90
C ASN A 117 4.96 -13.02 -4.88
N LYS A 118 3.85 -13.68 -4.51
CA LYS A 118 2.64 -13.75 -5.35
C LYS A 118 2.02 -12.37 -5.57
N LEU A 119 2.00 -11.53 -4.53
CA LEU A 119 1.58 -10.13 -4.65
C LEU A 119 2.45 -9.38 -5.67
N ASN A 120 3.77 -9.51 -5.57
CA ASN A 120 4.69 -8.83 -6.47
C ASN A 120 4.60 -9.36 -7.92
N GLU A 121 4.35 -10.65 -8.10
CA GLU A 121 4.06 -11.23 -9.41
C GLU A 121 2.78 -10.64 -10.00
N ASP A 122 1.71 -10.58 -9.23
CA ASP A 122 0.42 -10.05 -9.67
C ASP A 122 0.50 -8.56 -10.05
N ILE A 123 1.21 -7.75 -9.28
CA ILE A 123 1.47 -6.35 -9.61
C ILE A 123 2.20 -6.19 -10.95
N LYS A 124 3.14 -7.08 -11.27
CA LYS A 124 3.87 -7.04 -12.54
C LYS A 124 2.99 -7.36 -13.75
N ARG A 125 1.88 -8.08 -13.55
CA ARG A 125 0.91 -8.41 -14.61
C ARG A 125 0.01 -7.22 -14.96
N ILE A 126 -0.05 -6.19 -14.12
CA ILE A 126 -0.86 -4.98 -14.36
C ILE A 126 -0.15 -4.06 -15.37
N SER A 127 -0.84 -3.69 -16.44
CA SER A 127 -0.32 -2.71 -17.41
C SER A 127 -0.03 -1.36 -16.78
N THR A 128 0.82 -0.57 -17.42
CA THR A 128 1.20 0.77 -16.94
C THR A 128 0.01 1.70 -16.73
N ASP A 129 -1.05 1.55 -17.52
CA ASP A 129 -2.28 2.34 -17.39
C ASP A 129 -3.33 1.73 -16.44
N GLY A 130 -3.06 0.53 -15.91
CA GLY A 130 -3.95 -0.16 -14.98
C GLY A 130 -5.15 -0.87 -15.61
N MET A 131 -5.36 -0.74 -16.93
CA MET A 131 -6.58 -1.19 -17.60
C MET A 131 -6.55 -2.67 -18.01
N THR A 132 -5.38 -3.30 -18.00
CA THR A 132 -5.22 -4.72 -18.34
C THR A 132 -4.43 -5.46 -17.26
N VAL A 133 -4.78 -6.73 -17.05
CA VAL A 133 -4.05 -7.67 -16.20
C VAL A 133 -3.69 -8.87 -17.06
N GLU A 134 -2.39 -9.17 -17.18
CA GLU A 134 -1.88 -10.24 -18.04
C GLU A 134 -2.32 -10.10 -19.51
N GLY A 135 -2.46 -8.86 -19.98
CA GLY A 135 -2.90 -8.54 -21.34
C GLY A 135 -4.40 -8.71 -21.59
N ALA A 136 -5.17 -9.18 -20.61
CA ALA A 136 -6.63 -9.21 -20.68
C ALA A 136 -7.21 -7.87 -20.19
N ASN A 137 -8.21 -7.35 -20.92
CA ASN A 137 -8.96 -6.17 -20.46
C ASN A 137 -9.72 -6.51 -19.19
N VAL A 138 -9.57 -5.64 -18.21
CA VAL A 138 -10.27 -5.76 -16.95
C VAL A 138 -11.57 -4.98 -17.03
N ASP A 139 -12.67 -5.61 -16.63
CA ASP A 139 -14.00 -5.02 -16.70
C ASP A 139 -14.21 -4.06 -15.51
N TYR A 140 -13.61 -2.88 -15.62
CA TYR A 140 -13.74 -1.78 -14.68
C TYR A 140 -14.65 -0.70 -15.25
N THR A 141 -15.49 -0.12 -14.39
CA THR A 141 -16.40 0.98 -14.77
C THR A 141 -15.71 2.34 -14.86
N ALA A 142 -14.53 2.47 -14.25
CA ALA A 142 -13.69 3.66 -14.26
C ALA A 142 -12.21 3.26 -14.32
N LYS A 143 -11.32 4.22 -14.64
CA LYS A 143 -9.88 3.97 -14.55
C LYS A 143 -9.52 3.62 -13.09
N PRO A 144 -8.93 2.45 -12.83
CA PRO A 144 -8.56 2.04 -11.48
C PRO A 144 -7.31 2.76 -10.98
N TYR A 145 -7.23 2.91 -9.66
CA TYR A 145 -6.02 3.26 -8.93
C TYR A 145 -5.58 2.05 -8.11
N TYR A 146 -4.32 1.65 -8.26
CA TYR A 146 -3.77 0.51 -7.53
C TYR A 146 -2.86 0.99 -6.42
N TYR A 147 -2.99 0.41 -5.23
CA TYR A 147 -2.14 0.72 -4.07
C TYR A 147 -1.59 -0.58 -3.47
N LYS A 148 -0.40 -0.49 -2.87
CA LYS A 148 0.19 -1.59 -2.11
C LYS A 148 0.53 -1.13 -0.71
N LYS A 149 0.01 -1.82 0.30
CA LYS A 149 0.38 -1.63 1.71
C LYS A 149 0.57 -2.99 2.35
N GLY A 150 1.76 -3.23 2.92
CA GLY A 150 2.10 -4.53 3.49
C GLY A 150 1.98 -5.68 2.48
N ASN A 151 1.23 -6.71 2.87
CA ASN A 151 0.89 -7.90 2.06
C ASN A 151 -0.38 -7.74 1.20
N THR A 152 -0.86 -6.52 0.99
CA THR A 152 -2.19 -6.30 0.40
C THR A 152 -2.14 -5.36 -0.79
N LEU A 153 -2.89 -5.73 -1.83
CA LEU A 153 -3.19 -4.92 -3.01
C LEU A 153 -4.59 -4.33 -2.85
N ILE A 154 -4.73 -3.03 -3.05
CA ILE A 154 -6.00 -2.32 -3.02
C ILE A 154 -6.26 -1.74 -4.40
N VAL A 155 -7.45 -1.97 -4.94
CA VAL A 155 -7.89 -1.46 -6.25
C VAL A 155 -9.10 -0.57 -6.04
N TYR A 156 -8.97 0.71 -6.35
CA TYR A 156 -10.08 1.66 -6.31
C TYR A 156 -10.54 1.98 -7.72
N GLU A 157 -11.79 1.65 -8.05
CA GLU A 157 -12.40 1.85 -9.36
C GLU A 157 -13.29 3.08 -9.36
N GLY A 158 -12.67 4.22 -9.10
CA GLY A 158 -13.35 5.50 -9.03
C GLY A 158 -12.42 6.64 -9.38
N ASN A 159 -13.00 7.81 -9.63
CA ASN A 159 -12.26 9.03 -9.98
C ASN A 159 -12.54 10.19 -9.02
N ASN A 160 -13.30 9.97 -7.94
CA ASN A 160 -13.57 10.99 -6.94
C ASN A 160 -12.26 11.38 -6.24
N PRO A 161 -11.80 12.65 -6.39
CA PRO A 161 -10.49 13.09 -5.92
C PRO A 161 -10.35 13.04 -4.40
N THR A 162 -11.46 13.09 -3.65
CA THR A 162 -11.45 12.94 -2.19
C THR A 162 -10.86 11.58 -1.81
N TYR A 163 -11.34 10.49 -2.40
CA TYR A 163 -10.86 9.13 -2.10
C TYR A 163 -9.47 8.88 -2.70
N VAL A 164 -9.17 9.40 -3.89
CA VAL A 164 -7.81 9.28 -4.47
C VAL A 164 -6.77 9.91 -3.55
N ASN A 165 -7.06 11.11 -3.01
CA ASN A 165 -6.15 11.80 -2.10
C ASN A 165 -6.08 11.11 -0.73
N GLN A 166 -7.22 10.69 -0.17
CA GLN A 166 -7.24 10.00 1.13
C GLN A 166 -6.52 8.64 1.08
N PHE A 167 -6.71 7.84 0.02
CA PHE A 167 -5.95 6.61 -0.19
C PHE A 167 -4.47 6.90 -0.42
N LYS A 168 -4.12 7.98 -1.11
CA LYS A 168 -2.72 8.38 -1.26
C LYS A 168 -2.07 8.72 0.09
N GLU A 169 -2.76 9.44 0.97
CA GLU A 169 -2.27 9.80 2.29
C GLU A 169 -2.10 8.58 3.22
N THR A 170 -3.01 7.60 3.12
CA THR A 170 -3.05 6.44 4.02
C THR A 170 -2.28 5.22 3.50
N LEU A 171 -2.25 5.01 2.18
CA LEU A 171 -1.68 3.84 1.50
C LEU A 171 -0.38 4.16 0.73
N GLY A 172 -0.09 5.43 0.47
CA GLY A 172 1.02 5.89 -0.36
C GLY A 172 0.62 6.14 -1.81
N GLU A 173 1.58 6.51 -2.66
CA GLU A 173 1.32 6.79 -4.08
C GLU A 173 0.74 5.56 -4.81
N PRO A 174 -0.20 5.76 -5.75
CA PRO A 174 -0.65 4.68 -6.62
C PRO A 174 0.52 4.04 -7.37
N ILE A 175 0.53 2.72 -7.44
CA ILE A 175 1.54 1.97 -8.17
C ILE A 175 1.22 1.88 -9.67
N ARG A 176 -0.04 2.11 -10.07
CA ARG A 176 -0.56 2.15 -11.45
C ARG A 176 -1.75 3.10 -11.54
#